data_AF-A0A1B6KB83-F1
#
_entry.id   AF-A0A1B6KB83-F1
#
_cell.length_a   1.000
_cell.length_b   1.000
_cell.length_c   1.000
_cell.angle_alpha   90.00
_cell.angle_beta   90.00
_cell.angle_gamma   90.00
#
_symmetry.space_group_name_H-M   'P 1'
#
loop_
_entity.id
_entity.type
_entity.pdbx_description
1 polymer ?
#
loop_
_entity_poly.entity_id
_entity_poly.type
_entity_poly.pdbx_seq_one_letter_code
_entity_poly.pdbx_strand_id
1 'polypeptide(L)'
;MGWTKYQVILAVIMVVTGSLNTLTTKWADMLKAPGEDGVERKFNHPFLQSSTMFLGEAYCLLAFKIALFIQIYRQRQGNSLEESTITKGNQEFNPWIFLPPAVCDMVATSLMYIGLNLTFASSFQMLRGSVIVFVALLSIAFLERQVGWKQWTGIVHIVLGLFLVGLADIFVKPTGTSTDTNGIITGDLLIIMAQIITATQMVYEEKFVSSKDINPLQAVGWEGIFGFVILAILHIPFYYISVPPPFSSNSRSTLEDVPDAFVQMWNNKLIIVALLGTIVSIAFFNFAGISVTKELSATTRMVLDSVRTLVIWVVSLILSWQDFHPLQVVGFVFLLAGMCVYNDMLPSISSLRQRLQGNHNQEPLIESEDQP
;
A
#
# COMPACT_ATOMS: atom_id res chain seq x y z
N MET A 1 -6.60 3.73 -25.28
CA MET A 1 -7.76 4.47 -24.74
C MET A 1 -7.33 5.14 -23.44
N GLY A 2 -7.67 6.41 -23.23
CA GLY A 2 -7.30 7.13 -21.99
C GLY A 2 -8.19 6.75 -20.81
N TRP A 3 -7.70 6.96 -19.59
CA TRP A 3 -8.49 6.77 -18.36
C TRP A 3 -9.68 7.73 -18.29
N THR A 4 -10.78 7.27 -17.71
CA THR A 4 -11.94 8.13 -17.43
C THR A 4 -11.61 9.12 -16.31
N LYS A 5 -12.36 10.23 -16.23
CA LYS A 5 -12.21 11.19 -15.12
C LYS A 5 -12.36 10.52 -13.75
N TYR A 6 -13.28 9.56 -13.64
CA TYR A 6 -13.50 8.78 -12.43
C TYR A 6 -12.27 7.94 -12.04
N GLN A 7 -11.70 7.21 -13.00
CA GLN A 7 -10.49 6.41 -12.79
C GLN A 7 -9.28 7.26 -12.37
N VAL A 8 -9.11 8.45 -12.96
CA VAL A 8 -8.05 9.40 -12.55
C VAL A 8 -8.26 9.90 -11.13
N ILE A 9 -9.49 10.25 -10.75
CA ILE A 9 -9.81 10.68 -9.38
C ILE A 9 -9.49 9.58 -8.36
N LEU A 10 -9.91 8.33 -8.63
CA LEU A 10 -9.59 7.18 -7.78
C LEU A 10 -8.08 7.00 -7.61
N ALA A 11 -7.32 7.12 -8.70
CA ALA A 11 -5.87 6.99 -8.65
C ALA A 11 -5.20 8.08 -7.80
N VAL A 12 -5.65 9.34 -7.94
CA VAL A 12 -5.14 10.46 -7.13
C VAL A 12 -5.49 10.28 -5.66
N ILE A 13 -6.74 9.89 -5.35
CA ILE A 13 -7.17 9.63 -3.98
C ILE A 13 -6.29 8.55 -3.37
N MET A 14 -6.12 7.41 -4.04
CA MET A 14 -5.29 6.29 -3.57
C MET A 14 -3.85 6.73 -3.24
N VAL A 15 -3.20 7.48 -4.13
CA VAL A 15 -1.81 7.94 -3.91
C VAL A 15 -1.73 8.92 -2.75
N VAL A 16 -2.63 9.91 -2.69
CA VAL A 16 -2.60 10.96 -1.67
C VAL A 16 -2.94 10.39 -0.29
N THR A 17 -4.06 9.69 -0.16
CA THR A 17 -4.50 9.15 1.14
C THR A 17 -3.61 8.01 1.58
N GLY A 18 -3.09 7.21 0.66
CA GLY A 18 -2.08 6.19 0.99
C GLY A 18 -0.76 6.81 1.49
N SER A 19 -0.33 7.93 0.92
CA SER A 19 0.87 8.65 1.38
C SER A 19 0.63 9.23 2.78
N LEU A 20 -0.52 9.89 2.97
CA LEU A 20 -0.94 10.42 4.27
C LEU A 20 -0.98 9.33 5.34
N ASN A 21 -1.56 8.16 5.05
CA ASN A 21 -1.62 7.03 5.97
C ASN A 21 -0.23 6.64 6.50
N THR A 22 0.74 6.49 5.60
CA THR A 22 2.10 6.10 6.02
C THR A 22 2.77 7.21 6.83
N LEU A 23 2.57 8.48 6.45
CA LEU A 23 3.14 9.62 7.16
C LEU A 23 2.53 9.83 8.54
N THR A 24 1.20 9.68 8.70
CA THR A 24 0.52 9.81 10.00
C THR A 24 0.87 8.66 10.93
N THR A 25 1.00 7.44 10.40
CA THR A 25 1.44 6.28 11.17
C THR A 25 2.88 6.45 11.65
N LYS A 26 3.79 6.85 10.75
CA LYS A 26 5.17 7.18 11.14
C LYS A 26 5.23 8.33 12.14
N TRP A 27 4.36 9.33 12.00
CA TRP A 27 4.27 10.42 12.97
C TRP A 27 3.85 9.89 14.35
N ALA A 28 2.89 8.96 14.42
CA ALA A 28 2.52 8.29 15.67
C ALA A 28 3.73 7.58 16.30
N ASP A 29 4.50 6.80 15.53
CA ASP A 29 5.70 6.08 16.01
C ASP A 29 6.79 7.00 16.58
N MET A 30 6.86 8.24 16.09
CA MET A 30 7.84 9.22 16.52
C MET A 30 7.43 9.97 17.79
N LEU A 31 6.14 9.98 18.12
CA LEU A 31 5.63 10.61 19.33
C LEU A 31 6.08 9.81 20.56
N LYS A 32 6.33 10.55 21.64
CA LYS A 32 6.70 9.97 22.93
C LYS A 32 5.63 10.27 23.97
N ALA A 33 5.45 9.33 24.89
CA ALA A 33 4.57 9.48 26.02
C ALA A 33 5.06 8.62 27.20
N PRO A 34 4.77 9.02 28.44
CA PRO A 34 4.97 8.16 29.59
C PRO A 34 4.00 6.97 29.54
N GLY A 35 4.54 5.75 29.68
CA GLY A 35 3.77 4.51 29.81
C GLY A 35 3.22 4.29 31.22
N GLU A 36 2.72 3.09 31.50
CA GLU A 36 2.16 2.70 32.81
C GLU A 36 3.15 2.85 33.97
N ASP A 37 4.44 2.64 33.70
CA ASP A 37 5.53 2.77 34.67
C ASP A 37 6.05 4.21 34.81
N GLY A 38 5.45 5.16 34.10
CA GLY A 38 5.83 6.58 34.11
C GLY A 38 7.10 6.89 33.31
N VAL A 39 7.71 5.91 32.65
CA VAL A 39 8.90 6.13 31.82
C VAL A 39 8.48 6.58 30.42
N GLU A 40 9.09 7.67 29.95
CA GLU A 40 8.83 8.20 28.61
C GLU A 40 9.45 7.31 27.53
N ARG A 41 8.59 6.76 26.65
CA ARG A 41 8.99 5.91 25.53
C ARG A 41 8.33 6.39 24.24
N LYS A 42 8.86 5.93 23.10
CA LYS A 42 8.19 6.12 21.81
C LYS A 42 6.94 5.24 21.75
N PHE A 43 5.93 5.71 21.04
CA PHE A 43 4.71 4.94 20.81
C PHE A 43 4.97 3.77 19.86
N ASN A 44 5.34 2.61 20.43
CA ASN A 44 5.71 1.42 19.68
C ASN A 44 4.68 0.31 19.91
N HIS A 45 3.55 0.42 19.21
CA HIS A 45 2.38 -0.44 19.36
C HIS A 45 1.83 -0.87 18.00
N PRO A 46 2.61 -1.67 17.24
CA PRO A 46 2.36 -2.01 15.84
C PRO A 46 1.08 -2.80 15.59
N PHE A 47 0.74 -3.75 16.46
CA PHE A 47 -0.46 -4.57 16.31
C PHE A 47 -1.69 -3.76 16.70
N LEU A 48 -1.56 -2.82 17.64
CA LEU A 48 -2.62 -1.84 17.92
C LEU A 48 -2.82 -0.88 16.75
N GLN A 49 -1.74 -0.41 16.11
CA GLN A 49 -1.83 0.41 14.90
C GLN A 49 -2.45 -0.37 13.73
N SER A 50 -2.12 -1.66 13.56
CA SER A 50 -2.78 -2.54 12.60
C SER A 50 -4.27 -2.73 12.93
N SER A 51 -4.64 -2.78 14.22
CA SER A 51 -6.07 -2.80 14.61
C SER A 51 -6.78 -1.50 14.25
N THR A 52 -6.08 -0.37 14.38
CA THR A 52 -6.55 0.95 13.96
C THR A 52 -6.74 1.02 12.44
N MET A 53 -5.88 0.35 11.67
CA MET A 53 -6.04 0.16 10.22
C MET A 53 -7.32 -0.61 9.88
N PHE A 54 -7.51 -1.80 10.46
CA PHE A 54 -8.71 -2.59 10.22
C PHE A 54 -10.00 -1.89 10.68
N LEU A 55 -9.93 -1.05 11.73
CA LEU A 55 -11.04 -0.17 12.10
C LEU A 55 -11.39 0.82 10.98
N GLY A 56 -10.41 1.48 10.37
CA GLY A 56 -10.63 2.38 9.23
C GLY A 56 -11.30 1.68 8.04
N GLU A 57 -10.90 0.44 7.76
CA GLU A 57 -11.53 -0.40 6.75
C GLU A 57 -12.97 -0.76 7.11
N ALA A 58 -13.22 -1.19 8.36
CA ALA A 58 -14.57 -1.49 8.84
C ALA A 58 -15.51 -0.28 8.76
N TYR A 59 -15.00 0.94 8.96
CA TYR A 59 -15.75 2.18 8.78
C TYR A 59 -16.26 2.37 7.34
N CYS A 60 -15.61 1.77 6.33
CA CYS A 60 -16.12 1.79 4.95
C CYS A 60 -17.48 1.09 4.83
N LEU A 61 -17.72 0.02 5.60
CA LEU A 61 -19.02 -0.65 5.63
C LEU A 61 -20.11 0.25 6.24
N LEU A 62 -19.75 1.00 7.29
CA LEU A 62 -20.66 1.96 7.90
C LEU A 62 -21.00 3.09 6.93
N ALA A 63 -19.99 3.66 6.25
CA ALA A 63 -20.18 4.67 5.23
C ALA A 63 -21.08 4.17 4.08
N PHE A 64 -20.90 2.92 3.64
CA PHE A 64 -21.74 2.27 2.64
C PHE A 64 -23.20 2.14 3.10
N LYS A 65 -23.44 1.66 4.32
CA LYS A 65 -24.80 1.53 4.88
C LYS A 65 -25.49 2.89 5.02
N ILE A 66 -24.75 3.93 5.43
CA ILE A 66 -25.27 5.31 5.50
C ILE A 66 -25.65 5.79 4.09
N ALA A 67 -24.78 5.58 3.09
CA ALA A 67 -25.06 5.96 1.70
C ALA A 67 -26.32 5.25 1.15
N LEU A 68 -26.48 3.95 1.42
CA LEU A 68 -27.69 3.20 1.08
C LEU A 68 -28.92 3.75 1.78
N PHE A 69 -28.84 4.04 3.08
CA PHE A 69 -29.96 4.59 3.84
C PHE A 69 -30.41 5.94 3.27
N ILE A 70 -29.46 6.82 2.94
CA ILE A 70 -29.74 8.12 2.30
C ILE A 70 -30.39 7.92 0.92
N GLN A 71 -29.91 6.96 0.13
CA GLN A 71 -30.48 6.66 -1.18
C GLN A 71 -31.92 6.14 -1.07
N ILE A 72 -32.19 5.19 -0.18
CA ILE A 72 -33.54 4.66 0.06
C ILE A 72 -34.47 5.76 0.58
N TYR A 73 -33.98 6.65 1.45
CA TYR A 73 -34.75 7.78 1.94
C TYR A 73 -35.10 8.76 0.81
N ARG A 74 -34.15 9.11 -0.06
CA ARG A 74 -34.39 9.96 -1.24
C ARG A 74 -35.34 9.32 -2.25
N GLN A 75 -35.24 8.00 -2.44
CA GLN A 75 -36.17 7.24 -3.29
C GLN A 75 -37.61 7.32 -2.76
N ARG A 76 -37.78 7.18 -1.44
CA ARG A 76 -39.10 7.33 -0.80
C ARG A 76 -39.67 8.75 -0.92
N GLN A 77 -38.82 9.76 -1.10
CA GLN A 77 -39.26 11.14 -1.34
C GLN A 77 -39.59 11.44 -2.82
N GLY A 78 -39.50 10.46 -3.73
CA GLY A 78 -39.92 10.64 -5.13
C GLY A 78 -38.93 11.39 -6.02
N ASN A 79 -37.68 11.60 -5.56
CA ASN A 79 -36.63 12.15 -6.40
C ASN A 79 -36.17 11.09 -7.42
N SER A 80 -36.07 11.45 -8.70
CA SER A 80 -35.53 10.55 -9.74
C SER A 80 -34.10 10.14 -9.36
N LEU A 81 -33.89 8.85 -9.12
CA LEU A 81 -32.58 8.32 -8.74
C LEU A 81 -31.66 8.35 -9.95
N GLU A 82 -30.65 9.21 -9.90
CA GLU A 82 -29.36 8.78 -10.46
C GLU A 82 -28.84 7.65 -9.56
N GLU A 83 -28.59 6.48 -10.15
CA GLU A 83 -27.95 5.36 -9.48
C GLU A 83 -26.61 5.84 -8.93
N SER A 84 -26.48 5.92 -7.60
CA SER A 84 -25.26 6.47 -7.00
C SER A 84 -24.10 5.52 -7.30
N THR A 85 -23.02 6.02 -7.90
CA THR A 85 -21.82 5.23 -8.22
C THR A 85 -21.24 4.54 -6.98
N ILE A 86 -21.50 5.10 -5.80
CA ILE A 86 -21.03 4.61 -4.49
C ILE A 86 -21.74 3.31 -4.07
N THR A 87 -23.01 3.13 -4.42
CA THR A 87 -23.81 1.95 -4.02
C THR A 87 -23.90 0.88 -5.11
N LYS A 88 -23.33 1.16 -6.29
CA LYS A 88 -23.32 0.28 -7.45
C LYS A 88 -22.50 -0.99 -7.21
N GLY A 89 -23.02 -2.13 -7.66
CA GLY A 89 -22.39 -3.44 -7.53
C GLY A 89 -23.29 -4.45 -6.80
N ASN A 90 -22.89 -5.72 -6.86
CA ASN A 90 -23.59 -6.81 -6.22
C ASN A 90 -23.50 -6.73 -4.69
N GLN A 91 -24.65 -6.80 -4.04
CA GLN A 91 -24.80 -6.76 -2.58
C GLN A 91 -25.09 -8.16 -2.01
N GLU A 92 -25.49 -9.11 -2.86
CA GLU A 92 -25.81 -10.49 -2.48
C GLU A 92 -24.59 -11.39 -2.73
N PHE A 93 -23.73 -11.46 -1.72
CA PHE A 93 -22.60 -12.38 -1.69
C PHE A 93 -22.39 -12.90 -0.27
N ASN A 94 -21.67 -14.02 -0.16
CA ASN A 94 -21.30 -14.56 1.13
C ASN A 94 -20.09 -13.78 1.72
N PRO A 95 -20.22 -13.10 2.88
CA PRO A 95 -19.13 -12.34 3.49
C PRO A 95 -17.85 -13.14 3.75
N TRP A 96 -17.97 -14.45 4.00
CA TRP A 96 -16.83 -15.33 4.30
C TRP A 96 -15.76 -15.39 3.20
N ILE A 97 -16.07 -14.92 1.99
CA ILE A 97 -15.09 -14.76 0.89
C ILE A 97 -13.99 -13.75 1.26
N PHE A 98 -14.26 -12.80 2.16
CA PHE A 98 -13.29 -11.79 2.60
C PHE A 98 -12.46 -12.22 3.81
N LEU A 99 -12.70 -13.40 4.36
CA LEU A 99 -11.88 -13.92 5.45
C LEU A 99 -10.44 -14.29 4.99
N PRO A 100 -10.23 -15.04 3.89
CA PRO A 100 -8.88 -15.31 3.38
C PRO A 100 -8.04 -14.05 3.09
N PRO A 101 -8.54 -13.02 2.37
CA PRO A 101 -7.75 -11.81 2.14
C PRO A 101 -7.45 -11.06 3.45
N ALA A 102 -8.39 -10.97 4.40
CA ALA A 102 -8.15 -10.35 5.71
C ALA A 102 -7.03 -11.06 6.49
N VAL A 103 -6.99 -12.39 6.47
CA VAL A 103 -5.90 -13.16 7.09
C VAL A 103 -4.58 -12.91 6.36
N CYS A 104 -4.59 -12.86 5.03
CA CYS A 104 -3.38 -12.56 4.24
C CYS A 104 -2.84 -11.17 4.55
N ASP A 105 -3.71 -10.14 4.59
CA ASP A 105 -3.32 -8.77 4.90
C ASP A 105 -2.72 -8.66 6.32
N MET A 106 -3.39 -9.27 7.31
CA MET A 106 -2.90 -9.29 8.69
C MET A 106 -1.53 -9.97 8.82
N VAL A 107 -1.36 -11.15 8.21
CA VAL A 107 -0.09 -11.90 8.25
C VAL A 107 1.01 -11.14 7.51
N ALA A 108 0.71 -10.60 6.32
CA ALA A 108 1.68 -9.82 5.55
C ALA A 108 2.13 -8.56 6.30
N THR A 109 1.18 -7.80 6.88
CA THR A 109 1.47 -6.61 7.68
C THR A 109 2.30 -6.94 8.91
N SER A 110 2.01 -8.06 9.58
CA SER A 110 2.79 -8.53 10.73
C SER A 110 4.23 -8.90 10.34
N LEU A 111 4.42 -9.64 9.25
CA LEU A 111 5.76 -9.99 8.75
C LEU A 111 6.54 -8.77 8.30
N MET A 112 5.87 -7.81 7.65
CA MET A 112 6.43 -6.52 7.27
C MET A 112 6.92 -5.73 8.48
N TYR A 113 6.14 -5.70 9.56
CA TYR A 113 6.53 -5.01 10.79
C TYR A 113 7.74 -5.66 11.46
N ILE A 114 7.76 -7.00 11.56
CA ILE A 114 8.92 -7.74 12.08
C ILE A 114 10.15 -7.46 11.22
N GLY A 115 9.99 -7.48 9.88
CA GLY A 115 11.05 -7.15 8.94
C GLY A 115 11.59 -5.73 9.13
N LEU A 116 10.72 -4.74 9.30
CA LEU A 116 11.11 -3.34 9.50
C LEU A 116 11.95 -3.13 10.77
N ASN A 117 11.76 -3.94 11.82
CA ASN A 117 12.59 -3.87 13.03
C ASN A 117 13.98 -4.52 12.86
N LEU A 118 14.16 -5.31 11.81
CA LEU A 118 15.37 -6.07 11.54
C LEU A 118 16.21 -5.47 10.41
N THR A 119 15.60 -4.75 9.47
CA THR A 119 16.26 -4.08 8.34
C THR A 119 16.12 -2.56 8.39
N PHE A 120 16.71 -1.87 7.41
CA PHE A 120 16.61 -0.43 7.27
C PHE A 120 15.24 -0.01 6.72
N ALA A 121 14.74 1.14 7.17
CA ALA A 121 13.47 1.69 6.68
C ALA A 121 13.48 1.98 5.16
N SER A 122 14.64 2.33 4.59
CA SER A 122 14.82 2.52 3.15
C SER A 122 14.69 1.19 2.40
N SER A 123 15.35 0.14 2.88
CA SER A 123 15.25 -1.23 2.35
C SER A 123 13.84 -1.77 2.41
N PHE A 124 13.15 -1.56 3.53
CA PHE A 124 11.73 -1.88 3.67
C PHE A 124 10.87 -1.27 2.56
N GLN A 125 11.02 0.03 2.30
CA GLN A 125 10.25 0.71 1.25
C GLN A 125 10.57 0.17 -0.14
N MET A 126 11.85 -0.12 -0.41
CA MET A 126 12.29 -0.62 -1.71
C MET A 126 11.86 -2.06 -1.97
N LEU A 127 11.98 -2.94 -0.97
CA LEU A 127 11.58 -4.34 -1.05
C LEU A 127 10.08 -4.51 -1.20
N ARG A 128 9.25 -3.59 -0.69
CA ARG A 128 7.81 -3.57 -0.99
C ARG A 128 7.51 -3.45 -2.49
N GLY A 129 8.40 -2.84 -3.27
CA GLY A 129 8.29 -2.80 -4.73
C GLY A 129 8.31 -4.19 -5.40
N SER A 130 8.80 -5.23 -4.71
CA SER A 130 8.81 -6.59 -5.24
C SER A 130 7.43 -7.19 -5.47
N VAL A 131 6.40 -6.65 -4.81
CA VAL A 131 5.01 -7.10 -4.93
C VAL A 131 4.55 -7.14 -6.39
N ILE A 132 5.03 -6.23 -7.24
CA ILE A 132 4.71 -6.17 -8.68
C ILE A 132 5.08 -7.48 -9.39
N VAL A 133 6.25 -8.05 -9.07
CA VAL A 133 6.73 -9.28 -9.69
C VAL A 133 5.80 -10.43 -9.36
N PHE A 134 5.44 -10.57 -8.09
CA PHE A 134 4.57 -11.65 -7.64
C PHE A 134 3.12 -11.48 -8.13
N VAL A 135 2.58 -10.26 -8.13
CA VAL A 135 1.25 -9.97 -8.71
C VAL A 135 1.24 -10.32 -10.19
N ALA A 136 2.24 -9.91 -10.97
CA ALA A 136 2.29 -10.22 -12.40
C ALA A 136 2.30 -11.74 -12.66
N LEU A 137 3.13 -12.49 -11.92
CA LEU A 137 3.22 -13.95 -12.06
C LEU A 137 1.92 -14.65 -11.63
N LEU A 138 1.34 -14.26 -10.49
CA LEU A 138 0.10 -14.83 -9.98
C LEU A 138 -1.11 -14.45 -10.86
N SER A 139 -1.15 -13.25 -11.44
CA SER A 139 -2.18 -12.85 -12.41
C SER A 139 -2.11 -13.66 -13.71
N ILE A 140 -0.92 -14.05 -14.18
CA ILE A 140 -0.79 -14.99 -15.31
C ILE A 140 -1.40 -16.34 -14.93
N ALA A 141 -1.05 -16.85 -13.74
CA ALA A 141 -1.45 -18.19 -13.30
C ALA A 141 -2.95 -18.32 -12.96
N PHE A 142 -3.53 -17.32 -12.30
CA PHE A 142 -4.89 -17.42 -11.73
C PHE A 142 -5.97 -16.61 -12.47
N LEU A 143 -5.59 -15.60 -13.24
CA LEU A 143 -6.49 -14.74 -14.03
C LEU A 143 -6.26 -14.89 -15.55
N GLU A 144 -5.36 -15.77 -15.97
CA GLU A 144 -5.06 -16.06 -17.38
C GLU A 144 -4.67 -14.81 -18.19
N ARG A 145 -4.04 -13.83 -17.51
CA ARG A 145 -3.65 -12.57 -18.15
C ARG A 145 -2.43 -12.75 -19.04
N GLN A 146 -2.45 -12.15 -20.22
CA GLN A 146 -1.28 -12.08 -21.10
C GLN A 146 -0.37 -10.91 -20.72
N VAL A 147 0.90 -11.20 -20.47
CA VAL A 147 1.92 -10.19 -20.14
C VAL A 147 2.77 -9.91 -21.37
N GLY A 148 2.79 -8.65 -21.80
CA GLY A 148 3.54 -8.23 -22.98
C GLY A 148 5.06 -8.25 -22.76
N TRP A 149 5.83 -8.24 -23.85
CA TRP A 149 7.30 -8.21 -23.79
C TRP A 149 7.83 -7.03 -22.97
N LYS A 150 7.20 -5.86 -23.08
CA LYS A 150 7.60 -4.67 -22.30
C LYS A 150 7.42 -4.86 -20.80
N GLN A 151 6.31 -5.47 -20.38
CA GLN A 151 6.08 -5.79 -18.98
C GLN A 151 7.13 -6.78 -18.47
N TRP A 152 7.50 -7.79 -19.25
CA TRP A 152 8.63 -8.67 -18.91
C TRP A 152 9.94 -7.91 -18.73
N THR A 153 10.27 -6.96 -19.62
CA THR A 153 11.47 -6.13 -19.45
C THR A 153 11.43 -5.30 -18.17
N GLY A 154 10.27 -4.78 -17.78
CA GLY A 154 10.09 -4.07 -16.51
C GLY A 154 10.29 -4.98 -15.28
N ILE A 155 9.73 -6.20 -15.30
CA ILE A 155 9.93 -7.20 -14.24
C ILE A 155 11.42 -7.50 -14.05
N VAL A 156 12.18 -7.69 -15.15
CA VAL A 156 13.63 -7.95 -15.08
C VAL A 156 14.37 -6.79 -14.41
N HIS A 157 14.04 -5.54 -14.75
CA HIS A 157 14.65 -4.37 -14.11
C HIS A 157 14.31 -4.27 -12.62
N ILE A 158 13.07 -4.59 -12.24
CA ILE A 158 12.65 -4.62 -10.83
C ILE A 158 13.46 -5.67 -10.07
N VAL A 159 13.58 -6.89 -10.60
CA VAL A 159 14.38 -7.96 -9.97
C VAL A 159 15.85 -7.57 -9.81
N LEU A 160 16.44 -6.92 -10.81
CA LEU A 160 17.80 -6.38 -10.70
C LEU A 160 17.91 -5.30 -9.62
N GLY A 161 16.93 -4.40 -9.53
CA GLY A 161 16.86 -3.37 -8.50
C GLY A 161 16.79 -3.96 -7.09
N LEU A 162 15.92 -4.95 -6.87
CA LEU A 162 15.80 -5.68 -5.59
C LEU A 162 17.11 -6.37 -5.21
N PHE A 163 17.78 -7.00 -6.18
CA PHE A 163 19.07 -7.65 -5.95
C PHE A 163 20.14 -6.64 -5.52
N LEU A 164 20.21 -5.48 -6.16
CA LEU A 164 21.15 -4.42 -5.79
C LEU A 164 20.86 -3.85 -4.39
N VAL A 165 19.58 -3.68 -4.03
CA VAL A 165 19.18 -3.25 -2.69
C VAL A 165 19.63 -4.25 -1.62
N GLY A 166 19.34 -5.54 -1.81
CA GLY A 166 19.77 -6.57 -0.86
C GLY A 166 21.30 -6.70 -0.75
N LEU A 167 22.03 -6.51 -1.85
CA LEU A 167 23.50 -6.43 -1.78
C LEU A 167 23.95 -5.20 -0.98
N ALA A 168 23.34 -4.04 -1.20
CA ALA A 168 23.69 -2.83 -0.49
C ALA A 168 23.56 -2.99 1.03
N ASP A 169 22.52 -3.68 1.50
CA ASP A 169 22.27 -3.87 2.93
C ASP A 169 23.29 -4.81 3.59
N ILE A 170 23.88 -5.74 2.82
CA ILE A 170 24.98 -6.61 3.29
C ILE A 170 26.31 -5.82 3.37
N PHE A 171 26.57 -4.95 2.39
CA PHE A 171 27.83 -4.20 2.31
C PHE A 171 27.86 -2.96 3.21
N VAL A 172 26.71 -2.31 3.44
CA VAL A 172 26.58 -1.13 4.30
C VAL A 172 26.42 -1.58 5.74
N LYS A 173 27.54 -1.82 6.41
CA LYS A 173 27.55 -2.05 7.86
C LYS A 173 27.30 -0.72 8.58
N PRO A 174 26.31 -0.62 9.48
CA PRO A 174 26.17 0.56 10.31
C PRO A 174 27.39 0.65 11.24
N THR A 175 28.16 1.72 11.08
CA THR A 175 29.26 2.04 12.00
C THR A 175 28.69 2.34 13.39
N GLY A 176 28.84 1.41 14.34
CA GLY A 176 28.58 1.66 15.76
C GLY A 176 27.38 0.94 16.38
N THR A 177 26.64 0.11 15.65
CA THR A 177 25.59 -0.75 16.22
C THR A 177 25.82 -2.20 15.86
N SER A 178 25.70 -3.08 16.85
CA SER A 178 25.74 -4.53 16.73
C SER A 178 24.49 -5.08 16.05
N THR A 179 24.04 -4.48 14.95
CA THR A 179 22.99 -5.05 14.13
C THR A 179 23.62 -6.19 13.33
N ASP A 180 23.35 -7.42 13.74
CA ASP A 180 23.88 -8.62 13.09
C ASP A 180 23.46 -8.63 11.61
N THR A 181 24.41 -8.85 10.70
CA THR A 181 24.14 -8.96 9.26
C THR A 181 23.09 -10.04 8.98
N ASN A 182 23.05 -11.11 9.79
CA ASN A 182 22.01 -12.13 9.68
C ASN A 182 20.62 -11.59 10.02
N GLY A 183 20.52 -10.64 10.96
CA GLY A 183 19.28 -9.96 11.32
C GLY A 183 18.73 -9.15 10.15
N ILE A 184 19.59 -8.36 9.50
CA ILE A 184 19.23 -7.55 8.32
C ILE A 184 18.73 -8.46 7.18
N ILE A 185 19.50 -9.50 6.83
CA ILE A 185 19.11 -10.48 5.79
C ILE A 185 17.79 -11.16 6.15
N THR A 186 17.59 -11.53 7.42
CA THR A 186 16.33 -12.12 7.87
C THR A 186 15.17 -11.13 7.70
N GLY A 187 15.39 -9.86 8.04
CA GLY A 187 14.40 -8.79 7.83
C GLY A 187 14.00 -8.64 6.36
N ASP A 188 14.98 -8.59 5.46
CA ASP A 188 14.76 -8.47 4.02
C ASP A 188 13.97 -9.66 3.46
N LEU A 189 14.35 -10.89 3.85
CA LEU A 189 13.64 -12.11 3.46
C LEU A 189 12.20 -12.13 3.98
N LEU A 190 11.96 -11.71 5.22
CA LEU A 190 10.61 -11.62 5.78
C LEU A 190 9.74 -10.62 5.01
N ILE A 191 10.30 -9.49 4.57
CA ILE A 191 9.59 -8.50 3.76
C ILE A 191 9.23 -9.07 2.39
N ILE A 192 10.15 -9.78 1.73
CA ILE A 192 9.88 -10.44 0.44
C ILE A 192 8.78 -11.50 0.60
N MET A 193 8.83 -12.32 1.66
CA MET A 193 7.78 -13.29 1.97
C MET A 193 6.43 -12.62 2.22
N ALA A 194 6.41 -11.49 2.92
CA ALA A 194 5.21 -10.70 3.09
C ALA A 194 4.65 -10.20 1.75
N GLN A 195 5.50 -9.77 0.81
CA GLN A 195 5.05 -9.31 -0.51
C GLN A 195 4.41 -10.43 -1.33
N ILE A 196 4.82 -11.70 -1.16
CA ILE A 196 4.15 -12.85 -1.80
C ILE A 196 2.72 -13.01 -1.27
N ILE A 197 2.54 -12.87 0.04
CA ILE A 197 1.23 -12.98 0.70
C ILE A 197 0.34 -11.81 0.27
N THR A 198 0.85 -10.58 0.28
CA THR A 198 0.15 -9.38 -0.23
C THR A 198 -0.23 -9.54 -1.71
N ALA A 199 0.66 -10.07 -2.55
CA ALA A 199 0.33 -10.33 -3.95
C ALA A 199 -0.79 -11.37 -4.10
N THR A 200 -0.79 -12.40 -3.26
CA THR A 200 -1.84 -13.43 -3.23
C THR A 200 -3.19 -12.83 -2.85
N GLN A 201 -3.23 -11.99 -1.80
CA GLN A 201 -4.41 -11.23 -1.40
C GLN A 201 -4.96 -10.42 -2.58
N MET A 202 -4.11 -9.63 -3.25
CA MET A 202 -4.55 -8.73 -4.33
C MET A 202 -5.10 -9.49 -5.54
N VAL A 203 -4.47 -10.60 -5.92
CA VAL A 203 -4.92 -11.46 -7.02
C VAL A 203 -6.22 -12.18 -6.66
N TYR A 204 -6.36 -12.61 -5.40
CA TYR A 204 -7.60 -13.18 -4.89
C TYR A 204 -8.75 -12.16 -4.95
N GLU A 205 -8.52 -10.94 -4.46
CA GLU A 205 -9.49 -9.85 -4.52
C GLU A 205 -9.90 -9.54 -5.96
N GLU A 206 -8.94 -9.38 -6.87
CA GLU A 206 -9.24 -9.10 -8.28
C GLU A 206 -10.13 -10.18 -8.88
N LYS A 207 -9.85 -11.46 -8.57
CA LYS A 207 -10.65 -12.58 -9.06
C LYS A 207 -12.08 -12.55 -8.52
N PHE A 208 -12.28 -12.35 -7.21
CA PHE A 208 -13.62 -12.47 -6.60
C PHE A 208 -14.44 -11.17 -6.65
N VAL A 209 -13.81 -10.01 -6.43
CA VAL A 209 -14.48 -8.70 -6.48
C VAL A 209 -14.93 -8.40 -7.91
N SER A 210 -14.09 -8.68 -8.91
CA SER A 210 -14.45 -8.43 -10.32
C SER A 210 -15.45 -9.45 -10.85
N SER A 211 -15.28 -10.76 -10.56
CA SER A 211 -16.20 -11.78 -11.08
C SER A 211 -17.62 -11.71 -10.49
N LYS A 212 -17.74 -11.30 -9.22
CA LYS A 212 -19.02 -11.17 -8.53
C LYS A 212 -19.57 -9.74 -8.53
N ASP A 213 -18.87 -8.81 -9.19
CA ASP A 213 -19.18 -7.38 -9.23
C ASP A 213 -19.43 -6.75 -7.85
N ILE A 214 -18.71 -7.22 -6.82
CA ILE A 214 -18.94 -6.79 -5.43
C ILE A 214 -18.63 -5.30 -5.29
N ASN A 215 -19.40 -4.58 -4.48
CA ASN A 215 -19.13 -3.18 -4.20
C ASN A 215 -17.80 -3.02 -3.40
N PRO A 216 -16.87 -2.15 -3.84
CA PRO A 216 -15.59 -1.92 -3.15
C PRO A 216 -15.70 -1.55 -1.67
N LEU A 217 -16.68 -0.72 -1.26
CA LEU A 217 -16.84 -0.35 0.16
C LEU A 217 -17.27 -1.55 1.00
N GLN A 218 -18.08 -2.45 0.45
CA GLN A 218 -18.49 -3.66 1.16
C GLN A 218 -17.33 -4.65 1.27
N ALA A 219 -16.54 -4.80 0.21
CA ALA A 219 -15.35 -5.66 0.21
C ALA A 219 -14.36 -5.25 1.32
N VAL A 220 -13.91 -3.98 1.28
CA VAL A 220 -13.03 -3.40 2.31
C VAL A 220 -13.66 -3.47 3.70
N GLY A 221 -14.95 -3.18 3.78
CA GLY A 221 -15.70 -3.19 5.02
C GLY A 221 -15.71 -4.56 5.73
N TRP A 222 -15.94 -5.65 4.98
CA TRP A 222 -15.93 -7.00 5.54
C TRP A 222 -14.52 -7.48 5.87
N GLU A 223 -13.53 -7.16 5.04
CA GLU A 223 -12.12 -7.43 5.32
C GLU A 223 -11.69 -6.77 6.63
N GLY A 224 -12.01 -5.48 6.81
CA GLY A 224 -11.75 -4.74 8.04
C GLY A 224 -12.41 -5.35 9.27
N ILE A 225 -13.65 -5.83 9.17
CA ILE A 225 -14.32 -6.49 10.30
C ILE A 225 -13.62 -7.79 10.67
N PHE A 226 -13.32 -8.66 9.70
CA PHE A 226 -12.65 -9.93 9.99
C PHE A 226 -11.25 -9.71 10.54
N GLY A 227 -10.46 -8.82 9.93
CA GLY A 227 -9.13 -8.45 10.39
C GLY A 227 -9.15 -7.89 11.80
N PHE A 228 -10.07 -6.96 12.10
CA PHE A 228 -10.21 -6.39 13.44
C PHE A 228 -10.59 -7.44 14.48
N VAL A 229 -11.55 -8.32 14.20
CA VAL A 229 -11.97 -9.37 15.14
C VAL A 229 -10.83 -10.37 15.42
N ILE A 230 -10.14 -10.83 14.37
CA ILE A 230 -9.02 -11.77 14.53
C ILE A 230 -7.90 -11.11 15.34
N LEU A 231 -7.53 -9.88 15.00
CA LEU A 231 -6.45 -9.17 15.67
C LEU A 231 -6.82 -8.80 17.13
N ALA A 232 -8.07 -8.45 17.39
CA ALA A 232 -8.60 -8.26 18.75
C ALA A 232 -8.47 -9.52 19.61
N ILE A 233 -8.68 -10.70 19.04
CA ILE A 233 -8.46 -11.97 19.73
C ILE A 233 -6.95 -12.22 19.95
N LEU A 234 -6.10 -11.90 18.96
CA LEU A 234 -4.64 -12.07 19.05
C LEU A 234 -3.96 -11.12 20.04
N HIS A 235 -4.54 -9.97 20.34
CA HIS A 235 -4.04 -9.08 21.40
C HIS A 235 -3.96 -9.77 22.76
N ILE A 236 -4.85 -10.73 23.04
CA ILE A 236 -4.86 -11.48 24.30
C ILE A 236 -3.55 -12.26 24.49
N PRO A 237 -3.15 -13.20 23.60
CA PRO A 237 -1.86 -13.88 23.73
C PRO A 237 -0.67 -12.92 23.56
N PHE A 238 -0.75 -11.89 22.70
CA PHE A 238 0.35 -10.94 22.51
C PHE A 238 0.74 -10.18 23.79
N TYR A 239 -0.25 -9.91 24.65
CA TYR A 239 -0.03 -9.32 25.97
C TYR A 239 0.77 -10.20 26.94
N TYR A 240 0.80 -11.52 26.74
CA TYR A 240 1.53 -12.46 27.60
C TYR A 240 2.85 -12.95 27.01
N ILE A 241 3.09 -12.75 25.71
CA ILE A 241 4.32 -13.17 25.05
C ILE A 241 5.40 -12.10 25.27
N SER A 242 6.42 -12.42 26.05
CA SER A 242 7.60 -11.56 26.22
C SER A 242 8.57 -11.73 25.06
N VAL A 243 9.06 -10.62 24.52
CA VAL A 243 10.03 -10.59 23.42
C VAL A 243 11.23 -9.70 23.77
N PRO A 244 12.45 -10.10 23.40
CA PRO A 244 13.64 -9.29 23.65
C PRO A 244 13.69 -8.08 22.69
N PRO A 245 14.48 -7.04 23.03
CA PRO A 245 14.86 -6.01 22.07
C PRO A 245 15.49 -6.63 20.81
N PRO A 246 15.24 -6.13 19.59
CA PRO A 246 14.54 -4.89 19.25
C PRO A 246 13.01 -5.03 19.04
N PHE A 247 12.42 -6.20 19.30
CA PHE A 247 11.03 -6.50 18.91
C PHE A 247 9.96 -5.81 19.77
N SER A 248 10.34 -5.32 20.95
CA SER A 248 9.47 -4.53 21.82
C SER A 248 10.27 -3.48 22.58
N SER A 249 9.62 -2.35 22.83
CA SER A 249 10.11 -1.31 23.73
C SER A 249 9.04 -0.87 24.73
N ASN A 250 8.00 -1.66 24.96
CA ASN A 250 6.96 -1.32 25.94
C ASN A 250 7.43 -1.62 27.37
N SER A 251 6.66 -1.14 28.36
CA SER A 251 6.99 -1.24 29.80
C SER A 251 7.22 -2.69 30.27
N ARG A 252 6.55 -3.67 29.65
CA ARG A 252 6.61 -5.09 30.04
C ARG A 252 7.47 -5.96 29.10
N SER A 253 8.08 -5.37 28.07
CA SER A 253 8.80 -6.09 27.00
C SER A 253 7.97 -7.23 26.40
N THR A 254 6.66 -7.03 26.26
CA THR A 254 5.74 -7.97 25.60
C THR A 254 5.60 -7.63 24.13
N LEU A 255 5.07 -8.56 23.33
CA LEU A 255 4.88 -8.36 21.90
C LEU A 255 3.91 -7.20 21.60
N GLU A 256 2.87 -7.05 22.41
CA GLU A 256 1.97 -5.90 22.37
C GLU A 256 1.42 -5.63 23.77
N ASP A 257 1.32 -4.37 24.16
CA ASP A 257 0.76 -3.97 25.46
C ASP A 257 -0.30 -2.90 25.23
N VAL A 258 -1.53 -3.37 25.00
CA VAL A 258 -2.67 -2.50 24.70
C VAL A 258 -3.03 -1.57 25.88
N PRO A 259 -3.05 -2.03 27.15
CA PRO A 259 -3.18 -1.12 28.31
C PRO A 259 -2.14 0.00 28.33
N ASP A 260 -0.85 -0.32 28.16
CA ASP A 260 0.22 0.67 28.12
C ASP A 260 0.03 1.67 26.98
N ALA A 261 -0.39 1.19 25.81
CA ALA A 261 -0.69 2.04 24.67
C ALA A 261 -1.83 3.04 24.96
N PHE A 262 -2.89 2.62 25.65
CA PHE A 262 -3.98 3.50 26.04
C PHE A 262 -3.53 4.57 27.06
N VAL A 263 -2.65 4.21 27.99
CA VAL A 263 -2.04 5.16 28.93
C VAL A 263 -1.19 6.18 28.18
N GLN A 264 -0.35 5.73 27.24
CA GLN A 264 0.44 6.62 26.38
C GLN A 264 -0.44 7.57 25.56
N MET A 265 -1.54 7.07 24.98
CA MET A 265 -2.52 7.88 24.25
C MET A 265 -3.19 8.95 25.12
N TRP A 266 -3.49 8.61 26.38
CA TRP A 266 -4.08 9.55 27.32
C TRP A 266 -3.10 10.66 27.71
N ASN A 267 -1.85 10.28 27.96
CA ASN A 267 -0.78 11.20 28.35
C ASN A 267 -0.34 12.12 27.20
N ASN A 268 -0.35 11.63 25.96
CA ASN A 268 -0.08 12.45 24.78
C ASN A 268 -1.21 12.35 23.74
N LYS A 269 -2.12 13.31 23.79
CA LYS A 269 -3.29 13.40 22.90
C LYS A 269 -2.91 13.57 21.42
N LEU A 270 -1.68 13.99 21.09
CA LEU A 270 -1.24 14.04 19.70
C LEU A 270 -1.19 12.64 19.06
N ILE A 271 -0.96 11.59 19.86
CA ILE A 271 -1.01 10.20 19.40
C ILE A 271 -2.43 9.87 18.90
N ILE A 272 -3.45 10.28 19.65
CA ILE A 272 -4.86 10.09 19.24
C ILE A 272 -5.14 10.82 17.92
N VAL A 273 -4.65 12.05 17.75
CA VAL A 273 -4.82 12.80 16.49
C VAL A 273 -4.13 12.08 15.32
N ALA A 274 -2.91 11.57 15.52
CA ALA A 274 -2.19 10.82 14.51
C ALA A 274 -2.94 9.52 14.12
N LEU A 275 -3.43 8.77 15.11
CA LEU A 275 -4.22 7.55 14.89
C LEU A 275 -5.55 7.83 14.19
N LEU A 276 -6.26 8.91 14.54
CA LEU A 276 -7.47 9.32 13.83
C LEU A 276 -7.18 9.69 12.37
N GLY A 277 -6.07 10.37 12.11
CA GLY A 277 -5.58 10.65 10.76
C GLY A 277 -5.33 9.36 9.97
N THR A 278 -4.73 8.36 10.61
CA THR A 278 -4.52 7.03 10.06
C THR A 278 -5.86 6.32 9.74
N ILE A 279 -6.82 6.29 10.66
CA ILE A 279 -8.16 5.69 10.42
C ILE A 279 -8.82 6.29 9.17
N VAL A 280 -8.88 7.62 9.09
CA VAL A 280 -9.56 8.32 7.99
C VAL A 280 -8.84 8.08 6.66
N SER A 281 -7.52 8.23 6.64
CA SER A 281 -6.73 8.04 5.41
C SER A 281 -6.80 6.61 4.87
N ILE A 282 -6.80 5.61 5.76
CA ILE A 282 -6.94 4.19 5.41
C ILE A 282 -8.29 3.89 4.77
N ALA A 283 -9.38 4.45 5.31
CA ALA A 283 -10.71 4.24 4.74
C ALA A 283 -10.75 4.66 3.26
N PHE A 284 -10.25 5.86 2.94
CA PHE A 284 -10.17 6.34 1.56
C PHE A 284 -9.15 5.56 0.72
N PHE A 285 -7.99 5.23 1.29
CA PHE A 285 -6.94 4.49 0.59
C PHE A 285 -7.43 3.11 0.13
N ASN A 286 -8.02 2.32 1.03
CA ASN A 286 -8.49 0.98 0.70
C ASN A 286 -9.72 0.99 -0.21
N PHE A 287 -10.65 1.92 0.01
CA PHE A 287 -11.76 2.13 -0.93
C PHE A 287 -11.25 2.42 -2.35
N ALA A 288 -10.34 3.38 -2.49
CA ALA A 288 -9.77 3.73 -3.79
C ALA A 288 -8.94 2.58 -4.38
N GLY A 289 -8.19 1.84 -3.55
CA GLY A 289 -7.40 0.69 -3.94
C GLY A 289 -8.24 -0.43 -4.55
N ILE A 290 -9.28 -0.89 -3.85
CA ILE A 290 -10.19 -1.93 -4.38
C ILE A 290 -10.95 -1.41 -5.61
N SER A 291 -11.34 -0.13 -5.62
CA SER A 291 -12.01 0.48 -6.78
C SER A 291 -11.10 0.51 -8.01
N VAL A 292 -9.81 0.83 -7.85
CA VAL A 292 -8.82 0.76 -8.93
C VAL A 292 -8.63 -0.69 -9.42
N THR A 293 -8.56 -1.66 -8.50
CA THR A 293 -8.47 -3.08 -8.89
C THR A 293 -9.68 -3.49 -9.73
N LYS A 294 -10.88 -3.09 -9.31
CA LYS A 294 -12.15 -3.42 -9.97
C LYS A 294 -12.30 -2.73 -11.34
N GLU A 295 -11.99 -1.44 -11.43
CA GLU A 295 -12.22 -0.63 -12.64
C GLU A 295 -11.08 -0.69 -13.65
N LEU A 296 -9.87 -1.05 -13.20
CA LEU A 296 -8.67 -1.10 -14.04
C LEU A 296 -8.01 -2.49 -13.95
N SER A 297 -7.26 -2.76 -12.90
CA SER A 297 -6.70 -4.08 -12.56
C SER A 297 -5.84 -4.02 -11.30
N ALA A 298 -5.54 -5.17 -10.68
CA ALA A 298 -4.60 -5.23 -9.55
C ALA A 298 -3.20 -4.74 -9.95
N THR A 299 -2.81 -4.99 -11.20
CA THR A 299 -1.57 -4.47 -11.76
C THR A 299 -1.49 -2.95 -11.69
N THR A 300 -2.56 -2.23 -12.06
CA THR A 300 -2.62 -0.76 -11.99
C THR A 300 -2.54 -0.27 -10.55
N ARG A 301 -3.21 -0.95 -9.61
CA ARG A 301 -3.10 -0.65 -8.17
C ARG A 301 -1.64 -0.67 -7.71
N MET A 302 -0.85 -1.66 -8.15
CA MET A 302 0.58 -1.77 -7.78
C MET A 302 1.44 -0.63 -8.33
N VAL A 303 1.11 -0.11 -9.50
CA VAL A 303 1.75 1.10 -10.02
C VAL A 303 1.53 2.29 -9.10
N LEU A 304 0.28 2.51 -8.70
CA LEU A 304 -0.09 3.61 -7.84
C LEU A 304 0.52 3.46 -6.45
N ASP A 305 0.61 2.24 -5.92
CA ASP A 305 1.31 1.96 -4.67
C ASP A 305 2.81 2.26 -4.75
N SER A 306 3.41 2.09 -5.93
CA SER A 306 4.81 2.42 -6.17
C SER A 306 5.04 3.94 -6.25
N VAL A 307 4.12 4.65 -6.93
CA VAL A 307 4.13 6.12 -6.96
C VAL A 307 3.99 6.69 -5.54
N ARG A 308 3.06 6.14 -4.73
CA ARG A 308 2.93 6.48 -3.31
C ARG A 308 4.23 6.26 -2.54
N THR A 309 4.91 5.13 -2.76
CA THR A 309 6.17 4.81 -2.08
C THR A 309 7.26 5.85 -2.40
N LEU A 310 7.33 6.30 -3.65
CA LEU A 310 8.20 7.40 -4.05
C LEU A 310 7.84 8.72 -3.35
N VAL A 311 6.55 9.06 -3.26
CA VAL A 311 6.09 10.27 -2.56
C VAL A 311 6.53 10.23 -1.08
N ILE A 312 6.32 9.10 -0.40
CA ILE A 312 6.72 8.93 1.01
C ILE A 312 8.22 9.08 1.19
N TRP A 313 9.02 8.52 0.27
CA TRP A 313 10.47 8.61 0.30
C TRP A 313 10.95 10.06 0.13
N VAL A 314 10.45 10.78 -0.88
CA VAL A 314 10.78 12.19 -1.12
C VAL A 314 10.42 13.04 0.11
N VAL A 315 9.23 12.85 0.66
CA VAL A 315 8.80 13.59 1.87
C VAL A 315 9.67 13.22 3.08
N SER A 316 10.03 11.96 3.25
CA SER A 316 10.89 11.51 4.35
C SER A 316 12.29 12.13 4.28
N LEU A 317 12.84 12.32 3.08
CA LEU A 317 14.11 13.04 2.89
C LEU A 317 13.99 14.53 3.20
N ILE A 318 12.92 15.19 2.74
CA ILE A 318 12.67 16.62 3.01
C ILE A 318 12.56 16.86 4.53
N LEU A 319 11.89 15.95 5.24
CA LEU A 319 11.73 16.01 6.69
C LEU A 319 12.95 15.51 7.48
N SER A 320 14.04 15.11 6.80
CA SER A 320 15.25 14.55 7.41
C SER A 320 14.97 13.34 8.32
N TRP A 321 13.99 12.51 7.95
CA TRP A 321 13.61 11.31 8.70
C TRP A 321 14.40 10.06 8.31
N GLN A 322 15.32 10.15 7.36
CA GLN A 322 16.17 9.07 6.87
C GLN A 322 17.55 9.60 6.47
N ASP A 323 18.60 8.81 6.77
CA ASP A 323 19.97 9.08 6.31
C ASP A 323 20.16 8.66 4.85
N PHE A 324 20.90 9.47 4.09
CA PHE A 324 21.07 9.26 2.65
C PHE A 324 22.22 8.30 2.35
N HIS A 325 21.88 7.11 1.81
CA HIS A 325 22.87 6.13 1.37
C HIS A 325 22.94 6.05 -0.18
N PRO A 326 24.07 6.42 -0.81
CA PRO A 326 24.18 6.51 -2.27
C PRO A 326 23.90 5.19 -3.02
N LEU A 327 24.26 4.05 -2.43
CA LEU A 327 24.09 2.74 -3.07
C LEU A 327 22.60 2.30 -3.10
N GLN A 328 21.84 2.65 -2.06
CA GLN A 328 20.40 2.41 -2.01
C GLN A 328 19.65 3.25 -3.06
N VAL A 329 20.13 4.46 -3.36
CA VAL A 329 19.56 5.31 -4.42
C VAL A 329 19.71 4.67 -5.80
N VAL A 330 20.84 4.01 -6.08
CA VAL A 330 21.02 3.30 -7.37
C VAL A 330 19.99 2.18 -7.50
N GLY A 331 19.85 1.33 -6.47
CA GLY A 331 18.82 0.28 -6.44
C GLY A 331 17.41 0.83 -6.62
N PHE A 332 17.11 1.95 -5.96
CA PHE A 332 15.83 2.65 -6.09
C PHE A 332 15.57 3.18 -7.50
N VAL A 333 16.57 3.77 -8.17
CA VAL A 333 16.44 4.24 -9.56
C VAL A 333 16.16 3.08 -10.51
N PHE A 334 16.82 1.92 -10.33
CA PHE A 334 16.53 0.72 -11.12
C PHE A 334 15.10 0.20 -10.89
N LEU A 335 14.65 0.17 -9.64
CA LEU A 335 13.26 -0.17 -9.29
C LEU A 335 12.29 0.77 -9.99
N LEU A 336 12.47 2.09 -9.86
CA LEU A 336 11.62 3.10 -10.49
C LEU A 336 11.61 2.97 -12.02
N ALA A 337 12.78 2.81 -12.64
CA ALA A 337 12.89 2.62 -14.08
C ALA A 337 12.14 1.36 -14.53
N GLY A 338 12.31 0.23 -13.83
CA GLY A 338 11.59 -1.00 -14.10
C GLY A 338 10.07 -0.85 -13.99
N MET A 339 9.60 -0.12 -12.99
CA MET A 339 8.18 0.20 -12.83
C MET A 339 7.65 1.11 -13.94
N CYS A 340 8.42 2.11 -14.37
CA CYS A 340 8.03 2.96 -15.51
C CYS A 340 7.98 2.18 -16.84
N VAL A 341 8.93 1.26 -17.07
CA VAL A 341 8.95 0.37 -18.24
C VAL A 341 7.76 -0.58 -18.21
N TYR A 342 7.49 -1.20 -17.06
CA TYR A 342 6.38 -2.12 -16.87
C TYR A 342 5.02 -1.48 -17.20
N ASN A 343 4.89 -0.18 -16.92
CA ASN A 343 3.64 0.58 -17.08
C ASN A 343 3.53 1.37 -18.38
N ASP A 344 4.42 1.12 -19.35
CA ASP A 344 4.42 1.85 -20.63
C ASP A 344 4.48 3.38 -20.46
N MET A 345 4.95 3.87 -19.30
CA MET A 345 5.07 5.31 -19.02
C MET A 345 6.26 5.93 -19.75
N LEU A 346 7.28 5.13 -20.03
CA LEU A 346 8.39 5.56 -20.88
C LEU A 346 7.97 5.43 -22.35
N PRO A 347 8.08 6.49 -23.15
CA PRO A 347 7.81 6.41 -24.58
C PRO A 347 8.70 5.31 -25.18
N SER A 348 8.05 4.30 -25.76
CA SER A 348 8.74 3.24 -26.50
C SER A 348 9.77 3.88 -27.44
N ILE A 349 10.99 3.34 -27.49
CA ILE A 349 12.02 3.83 -28.43
C ILE A 349 11.47 3.84 -29.87
N SER A 350 10.51 2.96 -30.19
CA SER A 350 9.77 2.98 -31.46
C SER A 350 8.83 4.17 -31.64
N SER A 351 8.15 4.66 -30.60
CA SER A 351 7.28 5.86 -30.68
C SER A 351 8.09 7.15 -30.70
N LEU A 352 9.25 7.17 -30.01
CA LEU A 352 10.26 8.22 -30.15
C LEU A 352 10.86 8.24 -31.56
N ARG A 353 11.20 7.06 -32.12
CA ARG A 353 11.69 6.92 -33.50
C ARG A 353 10.63 7.33 -34.53
N GLN A 354 9.36 6.98 -34.32
CA GLN A 354 8.25 7.45 -35.18
C GLN A 354 8.01 8.95 -35.06
N ARG A 355 8.13 9.56 -33.87
CA ARG A 355 8.04 11.02 -33.71
C ARG A 355 9.22 11.74 -34.35
N LEU A 356 10.42 11.16 -34.29
CA LEU A 356 11.62 11.69 -34.96
C LEU A 356 11.55 11.51 -36.48
N GLN A 357 10.98 10.40 -36.98
CA GLN A 357 10.79 10.14 -38.41
C GLN A 357 9.60 10.92 -39.00
N GLY A 358 8.53 11.13 -38.23
CA GLY A 358 7.37 11.92 -38.65
C GLY A 358 7.65 13.42 -38.80
N ASN A 359 8.68 13.94 -38.12
CA ASN A 359 9.14 15.33 -38.27
C ASN A 359 10.03 15.57 -39.50
N HIS A 360 10.41 14.53 -40.25
CA HIS A 360 11.26 14.67 -41.45
C HIS A 360 10.45 14.63 -42.77
N ASN A 361 9.16 14.29 -42.72
CA ASN A 361 8.32 14.14 -43.92
C ASN A 361 7.27 15.28 -44.09
N GLN A 362 7.41 16.38 -43.37
CA GLN A 362 6.66 17.61 -43.62
C GLN A 362 7.59 18.63 -44.30
N GLU A 363 7.92 18.39 -45.57
CA GLU A 363 8.25 19.49 -46.48
C GLU A 363 6.94 20.20 -46.86
N PRO A 364 6.88 21.54 -46.84
CA PRO A 364 5.67 22.27 -47.20
C PRO A 364 5.41 22.12 -48.70
N LEU A 365 4.22 21.62 -49.05
CA LEU A 365 3.66 21.71 -50.39
C LEU A 365 3.56 23.21 -50.74
N ILE A 366 4.43 23.66 -51.65
CA ILE A 366 4.28 24.96 -52.32
C ILE A 366 3.08 24.81 -53.25
N GLU A 367 1.93 25.33 -52.84
CA GLU A 367 0.80 25.55 -53.74
C GLU A 367 1.19 26.61 -54.78
N SER A 368 1.20 26.21 -56.04
CA SER A 368 1.26 27.10 -57.19
C SER A 368 -0.04 27.92 -57.26
N GLU A 369 0.05 29.21 -56.92
CA GLU A 369 -0.97 30.20 -57.27
C GLU A 369 -0.96 30.42 -58.79
N ASP A 370 -1.87 29.75 -59.50
CA ASP A 370 -2.40 30.21 -60.77
C ASP A 370 -3.74 30.91 -60.52
N GLN A 371 -3.87 32.15 -60.98
CA GLN A 371 -5.02 32.77 -61.68
C GLN A 371 -5.11 34.29 -61.43
N PRO A 372 -5.73 35.07 -62.34
CA PRO A 372 -5.74 35.01 -63.80
C PRO A 372 -5.13 36.25 -64.47
#